data_AF-A0A529L5T8-F1
#
_entry.id   AF-A0A529L5T8-F1
#
_cell.length_a   1.000
_cell.length_b   1.000
_cell.length_c   1.000
_cell.angle_alpha   90.00
_cell.angle_beta   90.00
_cell.angle_gamma   90.00
#
_symmetry.space_group_name_H-M   'P 1'
#
loop_
_entity.id
_entity.type
_entity.pdbx_description
1 polymer ?
#
loop_
_entity_poly.entity_id
_entity_poly.type
_entity_poly.pdbx_seq_one_letter_code
_entity_poly.pdbx_strand_id
1 'polypeptide(L)' 'MADLPDDQIDTLDIPEAPAENWVHARRGHLYRPLKQPVTIRLDADVLAWFKEHVEGGGYQTEINRVLRRYVTEQERRRA' A
#
# COMPACT_ATOMS: atom_id res chain seq x y z
N MET A 1 -31.42 9.84 -14.04
CA MET A 1 -30.03 10.24 -14.28
C MET A 1 -30.06 11.73 -14.56
N ALA A 2 -29.07 12.50 -14.11
CA ALA A 2 -29.08 13.96 -14.29
C ALA A 2 -29.19 14.30 -15.78
N ASP A 3 -30.18 15.12 -16.14
CA ASP A 3 -30.62 15.45 -17.50
C ASP A 3 -29.98 16.75 -18.03
N LEU A 4 -29.11 17.38 -17.22
CA LEU A 4 -28.45 18.64 -17.58
C LEU A 4 -27.23 18.42 -18.47
N PRO A 5 -27.08 19.21 -19.55
CA PRO A 5 -25.86 19.23 -20.34
C PRO A 5 -24.70 19.84 -19.53
N ASP A 6 -23.49 19.35 -19.78
CA ASP A 6 -22.26 19.67 -19.03
C ASP A 6 -21.98 21.18 -18.93
N ASP A 7 -22.27 21.92 -20.00
CA ASP A 7 -22.09 23.37 -20.13
C ASP A 7 -22.98 24.20 -19.16
N GLN A 8 -24.05 23.59 -18.65
CA GLN A 8 -24.97 24.23 -17.69
C GLN A 8 -24.67 23.86 -16.23
N ILE A 9 -23.56 23.16 -15.97
CA ILE A 9 -23.12 22.82 -14.62
C ILE A 9 -22.40 24.03 -14.02
N ASP A 10 -22.97 24.60 -12.97
CA ASP A 10 -22.31 25.64 -12.20
C ASP A 10 -21.16 25.03 -11.37
N THR A 11 -19.94 25.46 -11.65
CA THR A 11 -18.73 25.03 -10.93
C THR A 11 -18.07 26.19 -10.16
N LEU A 12 -18.82 27.25 -9.83
CA LEU A 12 -18.25 28.45 -9.18
C LEU A 12 -17.63 28.14 -7.82
N ASP A 13 -18.17 27.18 -7.08
CA ASP A 13 -17.65 26.72 -5.80
C ASP A 13 -16.38 25.85 -5.94
N ILE A 14 -16.24 25.15 -7.08
CA ILE A 14 -15.18 24.18 -7.32
C ILE A 14 -14.58 24.43 -8.70
N PRO A 15 -13.72 25.47 -8.85
CA PRO A 15 -13.07 25.74 -10.12
C PRO A 15 -12.14 24.58 -10.52
N GLU A 16 -11.97 24.39 -11.83
CA GLU A 16 -11.06 23.38 -12.34
C GLU A 16 -9.64 23.62 -11.82
N ALA A 17 -9.01 22.55 -11.31
CA ALA A 17 -7.65 22.65 -10.78
C ALA A 17 -6.67 22.99 -11.92
N PRO A 18 -5.89 24.08 -11.82
CA PRO A 18 -4.95 24.46 -12.86
C PRO A 18 -3.88 23.38 -13.10
N ALA A 19 -3.36 23.31 -14.32
CA ALA A 19 -2.34 22.33 -14.72
C ALA A 19 -1.11 22.33 -13.78
N GLU A 20 -0.78 23.49 -13.20
CA GLU A 20 0.30 23.68 -12.23
C GLU A 20 0.10 22.87 -10.93
N ASN A 21 -1.14 22.60 -10.54
CA ASN A 21 -1.44 21.76 -9.36
C ASN A 21 -0.98 20.31 -9.54
N TRP A 22 -0.76 19.88 -10.79
CA TRP A 22 -0.30 18.53 -11.09
C TRP A 22 1.22 18.36 -10.99
N VAL A 23 1.99 19.46 -10.92
CA VAL A 23 3.47 19.44 -10.82
C VAL A 23 3.94 18.69 -9.56
N HIS A 24 3.15 18.75 -8.49
CA HIS A 24 3.43 18.06 -7.23
C HIS A 24 2.47 16.88 -6.96
N ALA A 25 1.56 16.60 -7.89
CA ALA A 25 0.65 15.47 -7.76
C ALA A 25 1.44 14.16 -7.78
N ARG A 26 1.56 13.53 -6.61
CA ARG A 26 2.18 12.22 -6.47
C ARG A 26 1.14 11.15 -6.75
N ARG A 27 1.37 10.35 -7.79
CA ARG A 27 0.56 9.15 -8.07
C ARG A 27 0.72 8.14 -6.92
N GLY A 28 -0.27 8.09 -6.04
CA GLY A 28 -0.63 6.93 -5.22
C GLY A 28 0.35 6.51 -4.12
N HIS A 29 0.26 7.14 -2.95
CA HIS A 29 0.61 6.49 -1.68
C HIS A 29 -0.37 5.36 -1.29
N LEU A 30 -1.43 5.19 -2.08
CA LEU A 30 -2.52 4.24 -1.85
C LEU A 30 -2.24 2.83 -2.38
N TYR A 31 -1.05 2.56 -2.93
CA TYR A 31 -0.67 1.19 -3.27
C TYR A 31 -0.48 0.38 -1.98
N ARG A 32 -1.51 -0.37 -1.60
CA ARG A 32 -1.42 -1.39 -0.58
C ARG A 32 -1.20 -2.72 -1.32
N PRO A 33 -0.05 -3.39 -1.14
CA PRO A 33 0.17 -4.69 -1.76
C PRO A 33 -0.99 -5.62 -1.35
N LEU A 34 -1.66 -6.22 -2.34
CA LEU A 34 -2.72 -7.19 -2.08
C LEU A 34 -2.08 -8.36 -1.32
N LYS A 35 -2.48 -8.54 -0.06
CA LYS A 35 -2.06 -9.71 0.72
C LYS A 35 -2.79 -10.92 0.15
N GLN A 36 -2.05 -11.82 -0.49
CA GLN A 36 -2.60 -13.09 -0.96
C GLN A 36 -2.55 -14.10 0.19
N PRO A 37 -3.68 -14.72 0.59
CA PRO A 37 -3.65 -15.78 1.58
C PRO A 37 -2.96 -17.00 0.98
N VAL A 38 -1.82 -17.37 1.55
CA VAL A 38 -1.04 -18.54 1.15
C VAL A 38 -0.76 -19.40 2.38
N THR A 39 -0.76 -20.72 2.21
CA THR A 39 -0.37 -21.65 3.27
C THR A 39 1.10 -21.99 3.11
N ILE A 40 1.94 -21.49 4.01
CA ILE A 40 3.36 -21.83 4.08
C ILE A 40 3.64 -22.59 5.37
N ARG A 41 4.65 -23.47 5.34
CA ARG A 41 5.20 -24.11 6.54
C ARG A 41 6.36 -23.27 7.05
N LEU A 42 6.37 -23.01 8.35
CA LEU A 42 7.43 -22.31 9.08
C LEU A 42 7.89 -23.22 10.21
N ASP A 43 9.18 -23.17 10.53
CA ASP A 43 9.74 -23.88 11.68
C ASP A 43 9.07 -23.42 12.99
N ALA A 44 8.94 -24.36 13.92
CA ALA A 44 8.22 -24.14 15.16
C ALA A 44 8.91 -23.12 16.06
N ASP A 45 10.25 -23.12 16.11
CA ASP A 45 11.04 -22.16 16.88
C ASP A 45 10.91 -20.73 16.33
N VAL A 46 10.96 -20.58 15.00
CA VAL A 46 10.77 -19.29 14.34
C VAL A 46 9.39 -18.73 14.65
N LEU A 47 8.36 -19.58 14.56
CA LEU A 47 6.99 -19.16 14.86
C LEU A 47 6.81 -18.79 16.34
N ALA A 48 7.42 -19.54 17.26
CA ALA A 48 7.40 -19.22 18.70
C ALA A 48 8.06 -17.87 18.96
N TRP A 49 9.25 -17.65 18.39
CA TRP A 49 9.98 -16.39 18.54
C TRP A 49 9.15 -15.17 18.13
N PHE A 50 8.51 -15.20 16.94
CA PHE A 50 7.67 -14.09 16.49
C PHE A 50 6.40 -13.90 17.33
N LYS A 51 5.87 -14.97 17.96
CA LYS A 51 4.72 -14.85 18.86
C LYS A 51 5.11 -14.22 20.20
N GLU A 52 6.33 -14.48 20.67
CA GLU A 52 6.82 -13.99 21.97
C GLU A 52 7.39 -12.56 21.88
N HIS A 53 8.02 -12.18 20.77
CA HIS A 53 8.84 -10.97 20.69
C HIS A 53 8.18 -9.78 19.95
N VAL A 54 6.98 -9.95 19.39
CA VAL A 54 6.31 -8.88 18.62
C VAL A 54 5.26 -8.18 19.48
N GLU A 55 5.50 -6.92 19.81
CA GLU A 55 4.58 -6.06 20.57
C GLU A 55 3.63 -5.28 19.64
N GLY A 56 2.34 -5.23 19.97
CA GLY A 56 1.36 -4.32 19.33
C GLY A 56 0.91 -4.66 17.89
N GLY A 57 1.48 -5.69 17.26
CA GLY A 57 1.07 -6.19 15.94
C GLY A 57 1.07 -7.72 15.88
N GLY A 58 0.15 -8.34 15.14
CA GLY A 58 0.12 -9.80 15.03
C GLY A 58 1.41 -10.35 14.38
N TYR A 59 1.93 -11.47 14.90
CA TYR A 59 3.17 -12.12 14.43
C TYR A 59 3.24 -12.31 12.90
N GLN A 60 2.11 -12.54 12.23
CA GLN A 60 2.02 -12.66 10.77
C GLN A 60 2.42 -11.38 10.02
N THR A 61 2.09 -10.22 10.58
CA THR A 61 2.45 -8.91 10.00
C THR A 61 3.96 -8.72 10.04
N GLU A 62 4.60 -9.11 11.14
CA GLU A 62 6.05 -8.97 11.28
C GLU A 62 6.82 -9.98 10.41
N ILE A 63 6.34 -11.22 10.32
CA ILE A 63 6.86 -12.21 9.37
C ILE A 63 6.85 -11.63 7.95
N ASN A 64 5.72 -11.06 7.51
CA ASN A 64 5.61 -10.46 6.17
C ASN A 64 6.55 -9.25 5.99
N ARG A 65 6.76 -8.44 7.04
CA ARG A 65 7.70 -7.31 7.02
C ARG A 65 9.14 -7.77 6.80
N VAL A 66 9.58 -8.82 7.52
CA VAL A 66 10.93 -9.39 7.37
C VAL A 66 11.13 -9.97 5.97
N LEU A 67 10.15 -10.75 5.47
CA LEU A 67 10.20 -11.31 4.12
C LEU A 67 10.31 -10.21 3.05
N ARG A 68 9.51 -9.14 3.17
CA ARG A 68 9.57 -8.00 2.26
C ARG A 68 10.95 -7.35 2.25
N ARG A 69 11.55 -7.13 3.43
CA ARG A 69 12.90 -6.56 3.54
C ARG A 69 13.92 -7.44 2.84
N TYR A 70 13.87 -8.76 3.06
CA TYR A 70 14.77 -9.70 2.41
C TYR A 70 14.67 -9.63 0.89
N VAL A 71 13.44 -9.65 0.34
CA VAL A 71 13.22 -9.57 -1.12
C VAL A 71 13.79 -8.26 -1.69
N THR A 72 13.49 -7.10 -1.07
CA THR A 72 14.00 -5.80 -1.54
C THR A 72 15.53 -5.75 -1.56
N GLU A 73 16.18 -6.28 -0.52
CA GLU A 73 17.64 -6.32 -0.46
C GLU A 73 18.25 -7.26 -1.51
N GLN A 74 17.58 -8.36 -1.83
CA GLN A 74 18.01 -9.26 -2.91
C GLN A 74 17.86 -8.62 -4.29
N GLU A 75 16.76 -7.92 -4.55
CA GLU A 75 16.56 -7.20 -5.83
C GLU A 75 17.60 -6.10 -6.02
N ARG A 76 17.94 -5.37 -4.95
CA ARG A 76 19.02 -4.36 -4.96
C ARG A 76 20.40 -4.94 -5.27
N ARG A 77 20.68 -6.18 -4.87
CA ARG A 77 21.97 -6.86 -5.15
C ARG A 77 22.06 -7.40 -6.57
N ARG A 78 20.91 -7.60 -7.23
CA ARG A 78 20.81 -8.12 -8.60
C ARG A 78 20.87 -7.02 -9.65
N ALA A 79 20.52 -5.79 -9.28
CA ALA A 79 20.67 -4.59 -10.09
C ALA A 79 22.11 -4.08 -10.07
#